data_AF-A0A937PDZ8-F1
#
_entry.id   AF-A0A937PDZ8-F1
#
_cell.length_a   1.000
_cell.length_b   1.000
_cell.length_c   1.000
_cell.angle_alpha   90.00
_cell.angle_beta   90.00
_cell.angle_gamma   90.00
#
_symmetry.space_group_name_H-M   'P 1'
#
loop_
_entity.id
_entity.type
_entity.pdbx_description
1 polymer ?
#
loop_
_entity_poly.entity_id
_entity_poly.type
_entity_poly.pdbx_seq_one_letter_code
_entity_poly.pdbx_strand_id
1 'polypeptide(L)' 'MNRQKSTKQVYTKFTDEDMEWLTITPAQRLLETTKLWKLYIALGGSLDPEPDPQSPFYFQEISG' A
#
# COMPACT_ATOMS: atom_id res chain seq x y z
N MET A 1 -21.33 -4.84 38.66
CA MET A 1 -20.07 -4.63 37.91
C MET A 1 -20.26 -5.17 36.50
N ASN A 2 -20.84 -4.40 35.57
CA ASN A 2 -21.21 -4.89 34.23
C ASN A 2 -20.17 -4.46 33.21
N ARG A 3 -19.33 -5.40 32.77
CA ARG A 3 -18.36 -5.21 31.68
C ARG A 3 -19.13 -5.14 30.36
N GLN A 4 -19.45 -3.92 29.92
CA GLN A 4 -19.88 -3.66 28.54
C GLN A 4 -18.73 -4.08 27.62
N LYS A 5 -18.86 -5.22 26.94
CA LYS A 5 -17.94 -5.59 25.85
C LYS A 5 -18.28 -4.69 24.67
N SER A 6 -17.51 -3.61 24.51
CA SER A 6 -17.58 -2.75 23.34
C SER A 6 -17.11 -3.53 22.12
N THR A 7 -18.04 -4.08 21.35
CA THR A 7 -17.78 -4.63 20.02
C THR A 7 -17.55 -3.45 19.08
N LYS A 8 -16.28 -3.14 18.78
CA LYS A 8 -15.94 -2.19 17.71
C LYS A 8 -16.39 -2.81 16.38
N GLN A 9 -17.56 -2.39 15.90
CA GLN A 9 -18.02 -2.68 14.55
C GLN A 9 -17.05 -1.99 13.58
N VAL A 10 -16.13 -2.74 12.97
CA VAL A 10 -15.27 -2.19 11.90
C VAL A 10 -16.16 -2.06 10.67
N TYR A 11 -16.58 -0.84 10.37
CA TYR A 11 -17.42 -0.55 9.21
C TYR A 11 -16.53 -0.54 7.97
N THR A 12 -16.38 -1.69 7.30
CA THR A 12 -15.75 -1.75 5.97
C THR A 12 -16.82 -1.41 4.94
N LYS A 13 -17.07 -0.12 4.71
CA LYS A 13 -17.87 0.30 3.56
C LYS A 13 -16.96 0.26 2.34
N PHE A 14 -17.15 -0.75 1.48
CA PHE A 14 -16.56 -0.75 0.15
C PHE A 14 -17.18 0.37 -0.68
N THR A 15 -16.33 1.07 -1.43
CA THR A 15 -16.71 2.04 -2.45
C THR A 15 -17.02 1.34 -3.77
N ASP A 16 -17.62 2.06 -4.71
CA ASP A 16 -17.88 1.51 -6.04
C ASP A 16 -16.55 1.15 -6.76
N GLU A 17 -15.50 1.95 -6.56
CA GLU A 17 -14.14 1.65 -7.03
C GLU A 17 -13.64 0.31 -6.46
N ASP A 18 -13.80 0.08 -5.15
CA ASP A 18 -13.40 -1.19 -4.53
C ASP A 18 -14.13 -2.39 -5.17
N MET A 19 -15.42 -2.22 -5.47
CA MET A 19 -16.22 -3.27 -6.11
C MET A 19 -15.74 -3.55 -7.53
N GLU A 20 -15.38 -2.53 -8.32
CA GLU A 20 -14.81 -2.71 -9.65
C GLU A 20 -13.53 -3.56 -9.59
N TRP A 21 -12.61 -3.28 -8.67
CA TRP A 21 -11.39 -4.07 -8.46
C TRP A 21 -11.63 -5.50 -7.99
N LEU A 22 -12.71 -5.75 -7.26
CA LEU A 22 -13.10 -7.10 -6.81
C LEU A 22 -13.71 -7.93 -7.94
N THR A 23 -14.36 -7.29 -8.91
CA THR A 23 -15.02 -8.00 -10.03
C THR A 23 -14.06 -8.46 -11.14
N ILE A 24 -12.87 -7.88 -11.25
CA ILE A 24 -11.90 -8.28 -12.28
C ILE A 24 -11.15 -9.57 -11.91
N THR A 25 -10.78 -10.34 -12.94
CA THR A 25 -10.00 -11.58 -12.77
C THR A 25 -8.58 -11.30 -12.24
N PRO A 26 -7.90 -12.28 -11.63
CA PRO A 26 -6.51 -12.10 -11.18
C PRO A 26 -5.55 -11.64 -12.29
N ALA A 27 -5.72 -12.14 -13.52
CA ALA A 27 -4.91 -11.74 -14.66
C ALA A 27 -5.14 -10.27 -15.05
N GLN A 28 -6.40 -9.84 -15.10
CA GLN A 28 -6.75 -8.44 -15.36
C GLN A 28 -6.23 -7.52 -14.26
N ARG A 29 -6.35 -7.93 -12.99
CA ARG A 29 -5.83 -7.16 -11.85
C ARG A 29 -4.34 -6.92 -11.98
N LEU A 30 -3.56 -7.94 -12.34
CA LEU A 30 -2.13 -7.80 -12.56
C LEU A 30 -1.80 -6.78 -13.66
N LEU A 31 -2.57 -6.77 -14.75
CA LEU A 31 -2.42 -5.79 -15.82
C LEU A 31 -2.72 -4.36 -15.34
N GLU A 32 -3.81 -4.15 -14.61
CA GLU A 32 -4.15 -2.83 -14.06
C GLU A 32 -3.11 -2.35 -13.05
N THR A 33 -2.64 -3.23 -12.14
CA THR A 33 -1.54 -2.92 -11.23
C THR A 33 -0.27 -2.53 -11.98
N THR A 34 0.03 -3.19 -13.10
CA THR A 34 1.20 -2.86 -13.94
C THR A 34 1.07 -1.46 -14.56
N LYS A 35 -0.14 -1.03 -14.94
CA LYS A 35 -0.37 0.32 -15.45
C LYS A 35 -0.16 1.38 -14.35
N LEU A 36 -0.72 1.14 -13.17
CA LEU A 36 -0.52 2.02 -12.00
C LEU A 36 0.96 2.13 -11.64
N TRP A 37 1.69 1.02 -11.70
CA TRP A 37 3.14 1.00 -11.47
C TRP A 37 3.90 1.88 -12.46
N LYS A 38 3.60 1.76 -13.76
CA LYS A 38 4.21 2.62 -14.78
C LYS A 38 3.91 4.10 -14.56
N LEU A 39 2.67 4.42 -14.16
CA LEU A 39 2.27 5.80 -13.83
C LEU A 39 3.06 6.32 -12.62
N TYR A 40 3.17 5.53 -11.55
CA TYR A 40 3.94 5.88 -10.36
C TYR A 40 5.39 6.25 -10.71
N ILE A 41 6.07 5.42 -11.50
CA ILE A 41 7.43 5.69 -11.98
C ILE A 41 7.47 6.94 -12.86
N ALA A 42 6.51 7.12 -13.78
CA ALA A 42 6.45 8.30 -14.65
C ALA A 42 6.26 9.61 -13.88
N LEU A 43 5.63 9.55 -12.70
CA LEU A 43 5.48 10.68 -11.78
C LEU A 43 6.71 10.91 -10.88
N GLY A 44 7.80 10.16 -11.09
CA GLY A 44 9.02 10.26 -10.29
C GLY A 44 8.97 9.45 -8.99
N GLY A 45 7.99 8.56 -8.84
CA GLY A 45 7.95 7.61 -7.74
C GLY A 45 9.17 6.68 -7.77
N SER A 46 9.67 6.32 -6.59
CA SER A 46 10.79 5.40 -6.41
C SER A 46 10.42 4.34 -5.39
N LEU A 47 10.74 3.08 -5.70
CA LEU A 47 10.64 1.97 -4.75
C LEU A 47 11.78 1.98 -3.73
N ASP A 48 12.78 2.83 -3.93
CA ASP A 48 13.86 2.99 -2.96
C ASP A 48 13.28 3.64 -1.71
N PRO A 49 13.21 2.94 -0.56
CA PRO A 49 12.80 3.59 0.66
C PRO A 49 13.77 4.75 0.92
N GLU A 50 13.24 5.91 1.33
CA GLU A 50 14.13 6.93 1.90
C GLU A 50 14.95 6.25 3.00
N PRO A 51 16.29 6.40 2.96
CA PRO A 51 17.14 5.63 3.84
C PRO A 51 16.85 6.08 5.27
N ASP A 52 16.28 5.18 6.08
CA ASP A 52 15.80 5.48 7.43
C ASP A 52 17.00 5.71 8.36
N PRO A 53 17.29 6.95 8.79
CA PRO A 53 18.45 7.24 9.64
C PRO A 53 18.34 6.63 11.05
N GLN A 54 17.16 6.10 11.42
CA GLN A 54 16.91 5.41 12.68
C GLN A 54 16.97 3.88 12.54
N SER A 55 17.15 3.37 11.32
CA SER A 55 17.30 1.94 11.09
C SER A 55 18.63 1.45 11.68
N PRO A 56 18.64 0.31 12.40
CA PRO A 56 19.89 -0.30 12.86
C PRO A 56 20.78 -0.80 11.70
N PHE A 57 20.26 -0.76 10.47
CA PHE A 57 20.96 -1.11 9.23
C PHE A 57 21.24 0.11 8.34
N TYR A 58 21.14 1.35 8.87
CA TYR A 58 21.53 2.54 8.14
C TYR A 58 23.06 2.66 8.10
N PHE A 59 23.66 2.28 6.98
CA PHE A 59 25.08 2.49 6.70
C PHE A 59 25.22 3.69 5.77
N GLN A 60 25.93 4.72 6.22
CA GLN A 60 26.18 5.89 5.39
C GLN A 60 27.21 5.50 4.32
N GLU A 61 26.78 5.48 3.05
CA GLU A 61 27.65 5.24 1.89
C GLU A 61 28.76 6.30 1.88
N ILE A 62 29.99 5.89 2.16
CA ILE A 62 31.16 6.78 2.15
C ILE A 62 31.72 6.75 0.73
N SER A 63 31.41 7.76 -0.09
CA SER A 63 32.07 7.96 -1.37
C SER A 63 33.56 8.28 -1.13
N GLY A 64 34.44 7.38 -1.59
CA GLY A 64 35.91 7.56 -1.57
C GLY A 64 36.43 8.47 -2.67
#